data_AF-A0A8T3UA03-F1
#
_entry.id   AF-A0A8T3UA03-F1
#
_cell.length_a   1.000
_cell.length_b   1.000
_cell.length_c   1.000
_cell.angle_alpha   90.00
_cell.angle_beta   90.00
_cell.angle_gamma   90.00
#
_symmetry.space_group_name_H-M   'P 1'
#
loop_
_entity.id
_entity.type
_entity.pdbx_description
1 polymer ?
#
loop_
_entity_poly.entity_id
_entity_poly.type
_entity_poly.pdbx_seq_one_letter_code
_entity_poly.pdbx_strand_id
1 'polypeptide(L)'
;MDILAIIVILLVFIVLLIASVVAQMRAVGIKVTDFWSFINANQELDSLYEFSKRYTKMTPQQQVIYLGEAEKMFAAFDKIPQTVWEDDHDKYEAVLDTYKDIRVMRWNELHQDQDDEEEDE
;
A
#
# COMPACT_ATOMS: atom_id res chain seq x y z
N MET A 1 -10.06 42.08 -25.08
CA MET A 1 -10.29 41.84 -23.64
C MET A 1 -10.94 40.48 -23.39
N ASP A 2 -11.61 39.88 -24.39
CA ASP A 2 -12.40 38.66 -24.22
C ASP A 2 -11.56 37.41 -23.95
N ILE A 3 -10.45 37.20 -24.68
CA ILE A 3 -9.58 36.02 -24.49
C ILE A 3 -8.89 36.04 -23.11
N LEU A 4 -8.41 37.21 -22.67
CA LEU A 4 -7.77 37.35 -21.36
C LEU A 4 -8.77 37.06 -20.22
N ALA A 5 -10.01 37.56 -20.35
CA ALA A 5 -11.07 37.29 -19.39
C ALA A 5 -11.44 35.80 -19.35
N ILE A 6 -11.52 35.14 -20.51
CA ILE A 6 -11.76 33.69 -20.61
C ILE A 6 -10.64 32.92 -19.91
N ILE A 7 -9.37 33.24 -20.16
CA ILE A 7 -8.22 32.59 -19.51
C ILE A 7 -8.28 32.76 -17.99
N VAL A 8 -8.60 33.97 -17.50
CA VAL A 8 -8.72 34.24 -16.06
C VAL A 8 -9.86 33.44 -15.43
N ILE A 9 -11.02 33.37 -16.08
CA ILE A 9 -12.15 32.55 -15.62
C ILE A 9 -11.76 31.07 -15.58
N LEU A 10 -11.03 30.59 -16.58
CA LEU A 10 -10.57 29.20 -16.65
C LEU A 10 -9.58 28.89 -15.52
N LEU A 11 -8.66 29.81 -15.21
CA LEU A 11 -7.74 29.67 -14.07
C LEU A 11 -8.49 29.65 -12.74
N VAL A 12 -9.48 30.52 -12.54
CA VAL A 12 -10.33 30.50 -11.34
C VAL A 12 -11.09 29.18 -11.23
N PHE A 13 -11.58 28.65 -12.36
CA PHE A 13 -12.29 27.37 -12.39
C PHE A 13 -11.37 26.21 -11.98
N ILE A 14 -10.12 26.17 -12.46
CA ILE A 14 -9.12 25.17 -12.06
C ILE A 14 -8.88 25.22 -10.54
N VAL A 15 -8.72 26.42 -9.97
CA VAL A 15 -8.53 26.58 -8.51
C VAL A 15 -9.75 26.08 -7.73
N LEU A 16 -10.96 26.38 -8.20
CA LEU A 16 -12.21 25.99 -7.56
C LEU A 16 -12.40 24.45 -7.62
N LEU A 17 -12.00 23.81 -8.72
CA LEU A 17 -11.99 22.35 -8.83
C LEU A 17 -11.03 21.70 -7.84
N ILE A 18 -9.81 22.21 -7.69
CA ILE A 18 -8.83 21.70 -6.71
C ILE A 18 -9.38 21.84 -5.29
N ALA A 19 -9.97 23.00 -4.95
CA ALA A 19 -10.58 23.22 -3.64
C ALA A 19 -11.76 22.27 -3.37
N SER A 20 -12.57 21.99 -4.40
CA SER A 20 -13.68 21.03 -4.32
C SER A 20 -13.19 19.61 -4.02
N VAL A 21 -12.12 19.15 -4.68
CA VAL A 21 -11.53 17.83 -4.41
C VAL A 21 -11.03 17.73 -2.97
N VAL A 22 -10.32 18.76 -2.48
CA VAL A 22 -9.83 18.79 -1.09
C VAL A 22 -10.99 18.77 -0.08
N ALA A 23 -12.08 19.48 -0.37
CA ALA A 23 -13.28 19.48 0.48
C ALA A 23 -13.96 18.11 0.49
N GLN A 24 -14.08 17.45 -0.66
CA GLN A 24 -14.63 16.10 -0.79
C GLN A 24 -13.79 15.07 -0.02
N MET A 25 -12.47 15.10 -0.14
CA MET A 25 -11.57 14.22 0.62
C MET A 25 -11.80 14.37 2.15
N ARG A 26 -11.91 15.62 2.62
CA ARG A 26 -12.21 15.89 4.04
C ARG A 26 -13.58 15.39 4.47
N ALA A 27 -14.60 15.49 3.61
CA ALA A 27 -15.95 15.02 3.90
C ALA A 27 -16.03 13.49 4.04
N VAL A 28 -15.18 12.76 3.32
CA VAL A 28 -15.04 11.29 3.42
C VAL A 28 -14.14 10.88 4.59
N GLY A 29 -13.58 11.83 5.34
CA GLY A 29 -12.70 11.56 6.49
C GLY A 29 -11.26 11.26 6.11
N ILE A 30 -10.89 11.37 4.83
CA ILE A 30 -9.53 11.17 4.33
C ILE A 30 -8.73 12.46 4.51
N LYS A 31 -7.60 12.40 5.20
CA LYS A 31 -6.67 13.54 5.21
C LYS A 31 -5.88 13.54 3.92
N VAL A 32 -5.61 14.73 3.37
CA VAL A 32 -4.74 14.90 2.19
C VAL A 32 -3.37 14.25 2.40
N THR A 33 -2.86 14.28 3.63
CA THR A 33 -1.61 13.62 4.02
C THR A 33 -1.68 12.10 3.93
N ASP A 34 -2.82 11.50 4.28
CA ASP A 34 -3.03 10.05 4.21
C ASP A 34 -3.15 9.61 2.74
N PHE A 35 -3.82 10.42 1.90
CA PHE A 35 -3.88 10.17 0.46
C PHE A 35 -2.50 10.26 -0.21
N TRP A 36 -1.67 11.21 0.21
CA TRP A 36 -0.30 11.29 -0.29
C TRP A 36 0.55 10.08 0.14
N SER A 37 0.37 9.62 1.38
CA SER A 37 0.97 8.36 1.85
C SER A 37 0.49 7.15 1.03
N PHE A 38 -0.78 7.13 0.64
CA PHE A 38 -1.36 6.09 -0.20
C PHE A 38 -0.77 6.09 -1.62
N ILE A 39 -0.59 7.27 -2.25
CA ILE A 39 0.04 7.35 -3.57
C ILE A 39 1.45 6.72 -3.54
N ASN A 40 2.23 7.02 -2.50
CA ASN A 40 3.56 6.42 -2.33
C ASN A 40 3.48 4.91 -2.11
N ALA A 41 2.55 4.46 -1.25
CA ALA A 41 2.32 3.05 -1.00
C ALA A 41 1.84 2.29 -2.24
N ASN A 42 1.11 2.93 -3.17
CA ASN A 42 0.70 2.30 -4.42
C ASN A 42 1.90 2.05 -5.35
N GLN A 43 2.89 2.94 -5.33
CA GLN A 43 4.15 2.72 -6.04
C GLN A 43 4.93 1.55 -5.42
N GLU A 44 4.92 1.43 -4.09
CA GLU A 44 5.51 0.28 -3.38
C GLU A 44 4.74 -1.01 -3.66
N LEU A 45 3.41 -0.96 -3.79
CA LEU A 45 2.55 -2.12 -4.10
C LEU A 45 2.96 -2.79 -5.41
N ASP A 46 3.24 -2.02 -6.46
CA ASP A 46 3.73 -2.57 -7.74
C ASP A 46 5.07 -3.31 -7.57
N SER A 47 5.99 -2.75 -6.78
CA SER A 47 7.27 -3.39 -6.50
C SER A 47 7.12 -4.65 -5.65
N LEU A 48 6.33 -4.58 -4.58
CA LEU A 48 5.97 -5.70 -3.72
C LEU A 48 5.26 -6.82 -4.50
N TYR A 49 4.46 -6.48 -5.51
CA TYR A 49 3.80 -7.42 -6.39
C TYR A 49 4.78 -8.13 -7.35
N GLU A 50 5.79 -7.43 -7.86
CA GLU A 50 6.85 -8.10 -8.62
C GLU A 50 7.69 -9.03 -7.75
N PHE A 51 7.93 -8.62 -6.49
CA PHE A 51 8.64 -9.43 -5.51
C PHE A 51 7.84 -10.66 -5.06
N SER A 52 6.53 -10.54 -4.87
CA SER A 52 5.67 -11.67 -4.50
C SER A 52 5.72 -12.79 -5.53
N LYS A 53 5.74 -12.46 -6.82
CA LYS A 53 5.91 -13.44 -7.91
C LYS A 53 7.23 -14.21 -7.89
N ARG A 54 8.25 -13.70 -7.20
CA ARG A 54 9.60 -14.30 -7.11
C ARG A 54 9.94 -14.79 -5.70
N TYR A 55 8.93 -14.86 -4.83
CA TYR A 55 9.09 -15.11 -3.40
C TYR A 55 9.87 -16.39 -3.06
N THR A 56 9.72 -17.46 -3.86
CA THR A 56 10.44 -18.74 -3.71
C THR A 56 11.97 -18.67 -3.85
N LYS A 57 12.54 -17.51 -4.22
CA LYS A 57 13.99 -17.30 -4.32
C LYS A 57 14.53 -16.24 -3.35
N MET A 58 13.72 -15.75 -2.40
CA MET A 58 14.14 -14.70 -1.48
C MET A 58 14.98 -15.24 -0.32
N THR A 59 16.05 -14.52 0.01
CA THR A 59 16.84 -14.80 1.22
C THR A 59 16.06 -14.43 2.49
N PRO A 60 16.34 -15.04 3.65
CA PRO A 60 15.66 -14.72 4.91
C PRO A 60 15.66 -13.22 5.24
N GLN A 61 16.74 -12.50 4.91
CA GLN A 61 16.85 -11.05 5.08
C GLN A 61 15.88 -10.28 4.16
N GLN A 62 15.78 -10.68 2.89
CA GLN A 62 14.84 -10.08 1.94
C GLN A 62 13.40 -10.28 2.39
N GLN A 63 13.08 -11.42 2.99
CA GLN A 63 11.76 -11.66 3.56
C GLN A 63 11.44 -10.71 4.73
N VAL A 64 12.43 -10.37 5.59
CA VAL A 64 12.19 -9.40 6.69
C VAL A 64 11.87 -8.03 6.12
N ILE A 65 12.64 -7.61 5.12
CA ILE A 65 12.46 -6.31 4.46
C ILE A 65 11.10 -6.26 3.77
N TYR A 66 10.71 -7.34 3.08
CA TYR A 66 9.41 -7.46 2.44
C TYR A 66 8.26 -7.30 3.45
N LEU A 67 8.31 -8.00 4.58
CA LEU A 67 7.29 -7.89 5.63
C LEU A 67 7.14 -6.45 6.13
N GLY A 68 8.27 -5.79 6.43
CA GLY A 68 8.27 -4.42 6.94
C GLY A 68 7.76 -3.39 5.92
N GLU A 69 8.01 -3.61 4.63
CA GLU A 69 7.50 -2.72 3.58
C GLU A 69 6.03 -2.98 3.28
N ALA A 70 5.61 -4.25 3.23
CA ALA A 70 4.21 -4.64 3.09
C ALA A 70 3.34 -4.06 4.22
N GLU A 71 3.81 -4.08 5.48
CA GLU A 71 3.09 -3.50 6.61
C GLU A 71 2.87 -1.99 6.48
N LYS A 72 3.87 -1.23 6.02
CA LYS A 72 3.71 0.21 5.77
C LYS A 72 2.72 0.46 4.64
N MET A 73 2.82 -0.31 3.57
CA MET A 73 1.90 -0.24 2.45
C MET A 73 0.46 -0.52 2.91
N PHE A 74 0.22 -1.60 3.65
CA PHE A 74 -1.10 -1.92 4.19
C PHE A 74 -1.64 -0.83 5.12
N ALA A 75 -0.80 -0.26 5.98
CA ALA A 75 -1.20 0.83 6.89
C ALA A 75 -1.58 2.13 6.14
N ALA A 76 -1.05 2.35 4.94
CA ALA A 76 -1.44 3.45 4.08
C ALA A 76 -2.76 3.16 3.34
N PHE A 77 -2.96 1.93 2.87
CA PHE A 77 -4.18 1.48 2.19
C PHE A 77 -5.40 1.44 3.12
N ASP A 78 -5.23 1.02 4.37
CA ASP A 78 -6.31 0.93 5.38
C ASP A 78 -6.98 2.29 5.67
N LYS A 79 -6.24 3.39 5.46
CA LYS A 79 -6.75 4.76 5.65
C LYS A 79 -7.57 5.28 4.48
N ILE A 80 -7.60 4.55 3.36
CA ILE A 80 -8.24 4.97 2.12
C ILE A 80 -9.41 4.03 1.81
N PRO A 81 -10.60 4.56 1.49
CA PRO A 81 -11.74 3.73 1.10
C PRO A 81 -11.40 2.82 -0.07
N GLN A 82 -11.80 1.54 0.03
CA GLN A 82 -11.55 0.51 -0.99
C GLN A 82 -12.00 0.92 -2.39
N THR A 83 -13.06 1.73 -2.51
CA THR A 83 -13.54 2.27 -3.78
C THR A 83 -12.51 3.07 -4.57
N VAL A 84 -11.45 3.57 -3.92
CA VAL A 84 -10.38 4.36 -4.56
C VAL A 84 -9.34 3.48 -5.24
N TRP A 85 -9.15 2.25 -4.74
CA TRP A 85 -8.07 1.35 -5.15
C TRP A 85 -8.58 -0.03 -5.59
N GLU A 86 -9.87 -0.14 -5.89
CA GLU A 86 -10.51 -1.37 -6.34
C GLU A 86 -9.83 -1.99 -7.58
N ASP A 87 -9.34 -1.14 -8.49
CA ASP A 87 -8.61 -1.59 -9.69
C ASP A 87 -7.27 -2.28 -9.37
N ASP A 88 -6.63 -1.92 -8.26
CA ASP A 88 -5.35 -2.49 -7.80
C ASP A 88 -5.55 -3.62 -6.75
N HIS A 89 -6.81 -4.02 -6.49
CA HIS A 89 -7.17 -5.02 -5.49
C HIS A 89 -6.47 -6.37 -5.70
N ASP A 90 -6.39 -6.85 -6.94
CA ASP A 90 -5.74 -8.13 -7.27
C ASP A 90 -4.25 -8.13 -6.87
N LYS A 91 -3.57 -6.98 -7.04
CA LYS A 91 -2.17 -6.83 -6.63
C LYS A 91 -2.06 -6.79 -5.11
N TYR A 92 -2.96 -6.05 -4.46
CA TYR A 92 -3.04 -5.98 -3.00
C TYR A 92 -3.22 -7.37 -2.39
N GLU A 93 -4.14 -8.18 -2.91
CA GLU A 93 -4.35 -9.55 -2.43
C GLU A 93 -3.12 -10.42 -2.61
N ALA A 94 -2.44 -10.35 -3.75
CA ALA A 94 -1.23 -11.14 -3.99
C ALA A 94 -0.09 -10.78 -3.01
N VAL A 95 0.06 -9.50 -2.66
CA VAL A 95 1.04 -9.06 -1.65
C VAL A 95 0.64 -9.49 -0.25
N LEU A 96 -0.66 -9.44 0.07
CA LEU A 96 -1.20 -9.92 1.34
C LEU A 96 -1.02 -11.44 1.53
N ASP A 97 -1.24 -12.20 0.47
CA ASP A 97 -1.05 -13.65 0.47
C ASP A 97 0.42 -14.01 0.73
N THR A 98 1.34 -13.38 0.00
CA THR A 98 2.79 -13.58 0.21
C THR A 98 3.23 -13.16 1.61
N TYR A 99 2.70 -12.05 2.14
CA TYR A 99 2.96 -11.62 3.51
C TYR A 99 2.54 -12.69 4.54
N LYS A 100 1.36 -13.29 4.37
CA LYS A 100 0.86 -14.36 5.24
C LYS A 100 1.72 -15.61 5.12
N ASP A 101 2.07 -16.01 3.92
CA ASP A 101 2.93 -17.16 3.65
C ASP A 101 4.29 -17.03 4.33
N ILE A 102 4.97 -15.89 4.19
CA ILE A 102 6.23 -15.60 4.89
C ILE A 102 6.07 -15.76 6.41
N ARG A 103 5.01 -15.17 6.97
CA ARG A 103 4.78 -15.22 8.42
C ARG A 103 4.55 -16.63 8.91
N VAL A 104 3.77 -17.44 8.19
CA VAL A 104 3.49 -18.83 8.55
C VAL A 104 4.75 -19.69 8.42
N MET A 105 5.54 -19.54 7.35
CA MET A 105 6.80 -20.27 7.19
C MET A 105 7.74 -20.02 8.37
N ARG A 106 7.94 -18.76 8.75
CA ARG A 106 8.78 -18.41 9.91
C ARG A 106 8.24 -18.91 11.24
N TRP A 107 6.92 -18.89 11.41
CA TRP A 107 6.30 -19.44 12.61
C TRP A 107 6.59 -20.93 12.73
N ASN A 108 6.45 -21.68 11.64
CA ASN A 108 6.72 -23.11 11.61
C ASN A 108 8.21 -23.42 11.87
N GLU A 109 9.14 -22.67 11.27
CA GLU A 109 10.59 -22.82 11.53
C GLU A 109 10.91 -22.66 13.03
N LEU A 110 10.34 -21.63 13.69
CA LEU A 110 10.56 -21.36 15.12
C LEU A 110 10.01 -22.44 16.06
N HIS A 111 8.98 -23.17 15.65
CA HIS A 111 8.37 -24.23 16.47
C HIS A 111 9.00 -25.59 16.18
N GLN A 112 9.48 -25.81 14.97
CA GLN A 112 10.21 -27.03 14.61
C GLN A 112 11.56 -27.11 15.34
N ASP A 113 12.27 -25.98 15.46
CA ASP A 113 13.51 -25.91 16.26
C ASP A 113 13.28 -26.14 17.77
N GLN A 114 12.08 -25.84 18.30
CA GLN A 114 11.74 -26.08 19.72
C GLN A 114 11.41 -27.55 20.01
N ASP A 115 10.69 -28.21 19.10
CA ASP A 115 10.38 -29.63 19.23
C ASP A 115 11.64 -30.50 19.12
N ASP A 116 12.59 -30.11 18.26
CA ASP A 116 13.88 -30.81 18.10
C ASP A 116 14.83 -30.61 19.30
N GLU A 117 14.78 -29.45 19.99
CA GLU A 117 15.55 -29.20 21.23
C GLU A 117 14.98 -29.94 22.45
N GLU A 118 13.67 -30.18 22.51
CA GLU A 118 13.02 -30.94 23.60
C GLU A 118 13.17 -32.48 23.47
N GLU A 119 13.42 -33.02 22.26
CA GLU A 119 13.70 -34.46 22.08
C GLU A 119 15.15 -34.87 22.44
N ASP A 120 16.07 -33.90 22.54
CA ASP A 120 17.49 -34.12 22.84
C ASP A 120 17.87 -33.96 24.35
N GLU A 121 16.91 -33.66 25.25
CA GLU A 121 17.05 -33.66 26.73
C GLU A 121 16.48 -34.93 27.42
#